data_AF-A0A956Q8A0-F1
#
_entry.id   AF-A0A956Q8A0-F1
#
_cell.length_a   1.000
_cell.length_b   1.000
_cell.length_c   1.000
_cell.angle_alpha   90.00
_cell.angle_beta   90.00
_cell.angle_gamma   90.00
#
_symmetry.space_group_name_H-M   'P 1'
#
loop_
_entity.id
_entity.type
_entity.pdbx_description
1 polymer ?
#
loop_
_entity_poly.entity_id
_entity_poly.type
_entity_poly.pdbx_seq_one_letter_code
_entity_poly.pdbx_strand_id
1 'polypeptide(L)'
;MDLKEYKSILADDASEEDIERALRLAIKQLPAERGCLLLNLDQTEVFLYVGDESLRDKYPFSREVVCHVLQDGLGLVDFSARGGGELPDSISIKALGLRSALCVPILHLGSTAGFLYFDTRAKMDAFEPEHVDFARDLAQEIYERVKKR
;
A
#
# COMPACT_ATOMS: atom_id res chain seq x y z
N MET A 1 -6.71 3.49 -14.39
CA MET A 1 -6.80 4.79 -13.67
C MET A 1 -5.63 5.66 -14.10
N ASP A 2 -5.81 6.99 -14.19
CA ASP A 2 -4.77 7.92 -14.66
C ASP A 2 -4.09 8.64 -13.49
N LEU A 3 -2.76 8.73 -13.50
CA LEU A 3 -1.96 9.42 -12.49
C LEU A 3 -1.91 10.96 -12.65
N LYS A 4 -2.55 11.54 -13.68
CA LYS A 4 -2.54 13.00 -13.90
C LYS A 4 -2.89 13.82 -12.66
N GLU A 5 -3.90 13.40 -11.90
CA GLU A 5 -4.32 14.11 -10.68
C GLU A 5 -3.28 13.98 -9.57
N TYR A 6 -2.65 12.83 -9.44
CA TYR A 6 -1.59 12.56 -8.45
C TYR A 6 -0.34 13.39 -8.71
N LYS A 7 0.05 13.55 -9.98
CA LYS A 7 1.20 14.38 -10.36
C LYS A 7 1.03 15.87 -10.03
N SER A 8 -0.21 16.34 -9.90
CA SER A 8 -0.52 17.71 -9.48
C SER A 8 -0.44 17.89 -7.95
N ILE A 9 -0.65 16.81 -7.20
CA ILE A 9 -0.56 16.77 -5.74
C ILE A 9 0.89 16.54 -5.31
N LEU A 10 1.56 15.58 -5.94
CA LEU A 10 2.94 15.22 -5.68
C LEU A 10 3.86 16.16 -6.46
N ALA A 11 4.19 17.30 -5.85
CA ALA A 11 5.21 18.22 -6.35
C ALA A 11 6.60 17.57 -6.33
N ASP A 12 7.59 18.24 -6.95
CA ASP A 12 8.99 17.91 -6.66
C ASP A 12 9.25 18.22 -5.17
N ASP A 13 9.91 17.29 -4.47
CA ASP A 13 10.12 17.30 -3.01
C ASP A 13 8.85 17.15 -2.16
N ALA A 14 7.90 16.33 -2.65
CA ALA A 14 6.62 16.03 -2.00
C ALA A 14 6.75 15.84 -0.48
N SER A 15 5.94 16.59 0.26
CA SER A 15 5.86 16.50 1.71
C SER A 15 5.04 15.29 2.16
N GLU A 16 5.13 14.94 3.45
CA GLU A 16 4.26 13.91 4.04
C GLU A 16 2.77 14.25 3.84
N GLU A 17 2.39 15.53 3.92
CA GLU A 17 1.01 15.99 3.68
C GLU A 17 0.56 15.77 2.23
N ASP A 18 1.44 15.97 1.25
CA ASP A 18 1.14 15.71 -0.16
C ASP A 18 0.90 14.22 -0.41
N ILE A 19 1.71 13.38 0.22
CA ILE A 19 1.59 11.92 0.13
C ILE A 19 0.31 11.46 0.83
N GLU A 20 0.00 11.96 2.02
CA GLU A 20 -1.26 11.65 2.69
C GLU A 20 -2.46 12.05 1.83
N ARG A 21 -2.40 13.22 1.17
CA ARG A 21 -3.45 13.66 0.25
C ARG A 21 -3.58 12.73 -0.96
N ALA A 22 -2.46 12.27 -1.53
CA ALA A 22 -2.45 11.27 -2.58
C ALA A 22 -3.06 9.94 -2.11
N LEU A 23 -2.72 9.45 -0.91
CA LEU A 23 -3.29 8.24 -0.32
C LEU A 23 -4.81 8.39 -0.09
N ARG A 24 -5.27 9.54 0.43
CA ARG A 24 -6.71 9.86 0.57
C ARG A 24 -7.44 9.84 -0.76
N LEU A 25 -6.80 10.31 -1.83
CA LEU A 25 -7.37 10.24 -3.18
C LEU A 25 -7.41 8.80 -3.69
N ALA A 26 -6.35 8.02 -3.50
CA ALA A 26 -6.30 6.60 -3.88
C ALA A 26 -7.37 5.77 -3.19
N ILE A 27 -7.62 5.97 -1.90
CA ILE A 27 -8.70 5.29 -1.16
C ILE A 27 -10.09 5.59 -1.76
N LYS A 28 -10.30 6.76 -2.35
CA LYS A 28 -11.57 7.10 -3.03
C LYS A 28 -11.72 6.45 -4.40
N GLN A 29 -10.61 6.10 -5.05
CA GLN A 29 -10.59 5.49 -6.39
C GLN A 29 -10.50 3.97 -6.35
N LEU A 30 -9.91 3.42 -5.29
CA LEU A 30 -9.80 2.00 -5.03
C LEU A 30 -10.95 1.51 -4.15
N PRO A 31 -11.30 0.22 -4.21
CA PRO A 31 -12.22 -0.41 -3.26
C PRO A 31 -11.52 -0.67 -1.91
N ALA A 32 -10.87 0.36 -1.37
CA ALA A 32 -10.11 0.35 -0.13
C ALA A 32 -10.78 1.24 0.93
N GLU A 33 -10.59 0.90 2.19
CA GLU A 33 -10.98 1.74 3.33
C GLU A 33 -9.77 2.43 3.98
N ARG A 34 -8.59 1.81 3.80
CA ARG A 34 -7.34 2.23 4.42
C ARG A 34 -6.21 2.19 3.40
N GLY A 35 -5.25 3.08 3.60
CA GLY A 35 -4.03 3.20 2.82
C GLY A 35 -2.85 3.43 3.75
N CYS A 36 -1.73 2.80 3.44
CA CYS A 36 -0.53 2.83 4.25
C CYS A 36 0.71 2.83 3.33
N LEU A 37 1.68 3.66 3.67
CA LEU A 37 2.96 3.74 2.99
C LEU A 37 4.07 3.56 4.03
N LEU A 38 5.01 2.67 3.73
CA LEU A 38 6.30 2.62 4.41
C LEU A 38 7.39 2.86 3.36
N LEU A 39 8.26 3.83 3.61
CA LEU A 39 9.43 4.10 2.80
C LEU A 39 10.67 4.13 3.69
N ASN A 40 11.76 3.57 3.20
CA ASN A 40 13.07 3.65 3.80
C ASN A 40 13.99 4.46 2.87
N LEU A 41 14.30 5.68 3.30
CA LEU A 41 15.08 6.67 2.55
C LEU A 41 16.35 6.97 3.33
N ASP A 42 17.49 6.45 2.87
CA ASP A 42 18.81 6.78 3.40
C ASP A 42 18.87 6.87 4.95
N GLN A 43 18.38 5.83 5.63
CA GLN A 43 18.28 5.67 7.11
C GLN A 43 17.09 6.35 7.79
N THR A 44 16.22 7.03 7.05
CA THR A 44 14.96 7.61 7.54
C THR A 44 13.79 6.74 7.11
N GLU A 45 13.02 6.26 8.08
CA GLU A 45 11.76 5.56 7.82
C GLU A 45 10.62 6.59 7.79
N VAL A 46 9.90 6.65 6.66
CA VAL A 46 8.68 7.44 6.51
C VAL A 46 7.52 6.48 6.55
N PHE A 47 6.65 6.66 7.55
CA PHE A 47 5.46 5.86 7.74
C PHE A 47 4.21 6.74 7.70
N LEU A 48 3.36 6.53 6.70
CA LEU A 48 2.11 7.25 6.55
C LEU A 48 0.92 6.29 6.56
N TYR A 49 -0.15 6.72 7.20
CA TYR A 49 -1.39 5.97 7.30
C TYR A 49 -2.58 6.90 7.10
N VAL A 50 -3.53 6.44 6.31
CA VAL A 50 -4.78 7.13 6.03
C VAL A 50 -5.93 6.13 6.13
N GLY A 51 -6.95 6.45 6.92
CA GLY A 51 -8.17 5.66 6.98
C GLY A 51 -8.77 5.67 8.39
N ASP A 52 -9.19 4.50 8.86
CA ASP A 52 -9.76 4.32 10.19
C ASP A 52 -8.70 4.53 11.28
N GLU A 53 -8.67 5.72 11.89
CA GLU A 53 -7.70 6.11 12.93
C GLU A 53 -7.71 5.17 14.15
N SER A 54 -8.82 4.47 14.42
CA SER A 54 -8.93 3.55 15.56
C SER A 54 -7.97 2.35 15.48
N LEU A 55 -7.39 2.10 14.29
CA LEU A 55 -6.47 1.00 14.03
C LEU A 55 -5.02 1.46 13.85
N ARG A 56 -4.74 2.77 13.91
CA ARG A 56 -3.39 3.34 13.77
C ARG A 56 -2.41 2.77 14.80
N ASP A 57 -2.86 2.59 16.04
CA ASP A 57 -2.01 2.15 17.17
C ASP A 57 -1.78 0.63 17.25
N LYS A 58 -2.43 -0.18 16.38
CA LYS A 58 -2.46 -1.66 16.52
C LYS A 58 -1.74 -2.44 15.41
N TYR A 59 -0.79 -1.84 14.72
CA TYR A 59 -0.25 -2.30 13.42
C TYR A 59 -1.32 -2.18 12.33
N PRO A 60 -1.34 -1.08 11.56
CA PRO A 60 -2.44 -0.78 10.65
C PRO A 60 -2.45 -1.64 9.37
N PHE A 61 -1.49 -2.56 9.20
CA PHE A 61 -1.36 -3.45 8.05
C PHE A 61 -1.01 -4.88 8.50
N SER A 62 -1.36 -5.89 7.68
CA SER A 62 -0.94 -7.27 7.93
C SER A 62 0.56 -7.42 7.65
N ARG A 63 1.32 -7.80 8.70
CA ARG A 63 2.76 -8.05 8.58
C ARG A 63 3.06 -9.20 7.63
N GLU A 64 2.19 -10.20 7.55
CA GLU A 64 2.37 -11.35 6.66
C GLU A 64 2.22 -10.95 5.19
N VAL A 65 1.23 -10.11 4.86
CA VAL A 65 1.09 -9.53 3.50
C VAL A 65 2.35 -8.77 3.13
N VAL A 66 2.80 -7.89 4.01
CA VAL A 66 3.99 -7.09 3.78
C VAL A 66 5.23 -7.99 3.63
N CYS A 67 5.44 -8.96 4.51
CA CYS A 67 6.55 -9.91 4.40
C CYS A 67 6.53 -10.67 3.07
N HIS A 68 5.36 -11.16 2.65
CA HIS A 68 5.21 -11.87 1.37
C HIS A 68 5.54 -10.97 0.18
N VAL A 69 5.08 -9.72 0.19
CA VAL A 69 5.34 -8.75 -0.88
C VAL A 69 6.81 -8.32 -0.91
N LEU A 70 7.43 -8.13 0.26
CA LEU A 70 8.84 -7.79 0.39
C LEU A 70 9.76 -8.94 -0.03
N GLN A 71 9.34 -10.20 0.17
CA GLN A 71 10.13 -11.40 -0.17
C GLN A 71 9.93 -11.84 -1.62
N ASP A 72 8.68 -11.89 -2.09
CA ASP A 72 8.33 -12.49 -3.38
C ASP A 72 8.09 -11.45 -4.48
N GLY A 73 8.05 -10.16 -4.13
CA GLY A 73 7.83 -9.06 -5.09
C GLY A 73 6.43 -9.03 -5.73
N LEU A 74 5.53 -9.92 -5.28
CA LEU A 74 4.18 -10.08 -5.80
C LEU A 74 3.24 -9.07 -5.15
N GLY A 75 2.58 -8.26 -5.99
CA GLY A 75 1.86 -7.04 -5.61
C GLY A 75 0.39 -7.20 -5.20
N LEU A 76 -0.11 -8.43 -5.12
CA LEU A 76 -1.52 -8.72 -4.83
C LEU A 76 -1.61 -9.88 -3.85
N VAL A 77 -2.22 -9.64 -2.70
CA VAL A 77 -2.47 -10.67 -1.71
C VAL A 77 -3.97 -10.71 -1.44
N ASP A 78 -4.66 -11.55 -2.22
CA ASP A 78 -6.07 -11.81 -1.97
C ASP A 78 -6.22 -12.84 -0.85
N PHE A 79 -6.91 -12.45 0.22
CA PHE A 79 -7.20 -13.34 1.34
C PHE A 79 -8.40 -14.26 1.07
N SER A 80 -9.08 -14.07 -0.06
CA SER A 80 -9.95 -15.07 -0.68
C SER A 80 -9.06 -16.17 -1.24
N ALA A 81 -8.74 -17.17 -0.42
CA ALA A 81 -8.03 -18.35 -0.87
C ALA A 81 -8.85 -19.10 -1.94
N ARG A 82 -8.62 -18.74 -3.22
CA ARG A 82 -8.97 -19.57 -4.39
C ARG A 82 -7.83 -19.71 -5.40
N GLY A 83 -6.66 -19.14 -5.10
CA GLY A 83 -5.46 -19.19 -5.94
C GLY A 83 -4.24 -19.81 -5.25
N GLY A 84 -4.35 -21.03 -4.71
CA GLY A 84 -3.22 -21.96 -4.62
C GLY A 84 -2.07 -21.70 -3.64
N GLY A 85 -2.19 -20.76 -2.69
CA GLY A 85 -1.29 -20.66 -1.54
C GLY A 85 -2.11 -20.40 -0.28
N GLU A 86 -2.07 -21.32 0.68
CA GLU A 86 -2.58 -21.04 2.02
C GLU A 86 -1.70 -19.94 2.62
N LEU A 87 -2.17 -18.69 2.60
CA LEU A 87 -1.63 -17.71 3.54
C LEU A 87 -1.94 -18.26 4.92
N PRO A 88 -0.92 -18.43 5.78
CA PRO A 88 -1.17 -18.91 7.12
C PRO A 88 -2.18 -17.97 7.77
N ASP A 89 -3.19 -18.57 8.37
CA ASP A 89 -4.37 -18.01 9.00
C ASP A 89 -3.99 -16.99 10.09
N SER A 90 -3.41 -15.85 9.69
CA SER A 90 -2.54 -15.06 10.55
C SER A 90 -3.34 -14.24 11.55
N ILE A 91 -2.80 -14.15 12.76
CA ILE A 91 -3.42 -13.47 13.90
C ILE A 91 -3.74 -12.01 13.52
N SER A 92 -2.91 -11.37 12.69
CA SER A 92 -3.09 -9.99 12.25
C SER A 92 -4.25 -9.79 11.27
N ILE A 93 -4.51 -10.73 10.36
CA ILE A 93 -5.65 -10.63 9.41
C ILE A 93 -6.98 -10.70 10.17
N LYS A 94 -7.11 -11.65 11.10
CA LYS A 94 -8.31 -11.80 11.95
C LYS A 94 -8.47 -10.65 12.94
N ALA A 95 -7.37 -10.17 13.54
CA ALA A 95 -7.41 -9.03 14.47
C ALA A 95 -7.82 -7.72 13.79
N LEU A 96 -7.48 -7.54 12.51
CA LEU A 96 -7.83 -6.36 11.72
C LEU A 96 -9.14 -6.51 10.93
N GLY A 97 -9.75 -7.70 10.94
CA GLY A 97 -11.00 -8.01 10.24
C GLY A 97 -10.90 -7.87 8.71
N LEU A 98 -9.70 -8.07 8.15
CA LEU A 98 -9.45 -7.84 6.72
C LEU A 98 -10.21 -8.84 5.86
N ARG A 99 -10.76 -8.36 4.74
CA ARG A 99 -11.36 -9.22 3.72
C ARG A 99 -10.57 -9.27 2.41
N SER A 100 -9.86 -8.20 2.09
CA SER A 100 -8.97 -8.13 0.92
C SER A 100 -7.87 -7.09 1.18
N ALA A 101 -6.66 -7.33 0.67
CA ALA A 101 -5.58 -6.35 0.69
C ALA A 101 -4.85 -6.31 -0.66
N LEU A 102 -4.29 -5.14 -0.93
CA LEU A 102 -3.45 -4.83 -2.05
C LEU A 102 -2.14 -4.32 -1.47
N CYS A 103 -1.00 -4.90 -1.84
CA CYS A 103 0.27 -4.43 -1.34
C CYS A 103 1.31 -4.56 -2.43
N VAL A 104 1.92 -3.45 -2.81
CA VAL A 104 2.93 -3.41 -3.88
C VAL A 104 4.26 -2.94 -3.28
N PRO A 105 5.38 -3.56 -3.71
CA PRO A 105 6.69 -3.13 -3.25
C PRO A 105 7.10 -1.85 -4.00
N ILE A 106 7.88 -1.01 -3.34
CA ILE A 106 8.57 0.14 -3.95
C ILE A 106 10.00 -0.29 -4.20
N LEU A 107 10.39 -0.37 -5.47
CA LEU A 107 11.69 -0.90 -5.88
C LEU A 107 12.64 0.23 -6.26
N HIS A 108 13.86 0.17 -5.75
CA HIS A 108 14.93 1.08 -6.11
C HIS A 108 16.26 0.36 -6.31
N LEU A 109 16.88 0.52 -7.49
CA LEU A 109 18.16 -0.10 -7.85
C LEU A 109 18.24 -1.60 -7.53
N GLY A 110 17.13 -2.33 -7.73
CA GLY A 110 17.05 -3.78 -7.46
C GLY A 110 16.86 -4.16 -5.98
N SER A 111 16.70 -3.18 -5.08
CA SER A 111 16.35 -3.38 -3.67
C SER A 111 14.96 -2.85 -3.37
N THR A 112 14.28 -3.41 -2.37
CA THR A 112 12.98 -2.90 -1.92
C THR A 112 13.18 -1.71 -1.00
N ALA A 113 12.79 -0.52 -1.45
CA ALA A 113 12.85 0.73 -0.69
C ALA A 113 11.63 0.94 0.22
N GLY A 114 10.59 0.13 0.08
CA GLY A 114 9.37 0.27 0.87
C GLY A 114 8.19 -0.52 0.29
N PHE A 115 6.99 -0.21 0.77
CA PHE A 115 5.75 -0.76 0.21
C PHE A 115 4.60 0.24 0.32
N LEU A 116 3.66 0.12 -0.61
CA LEU A 116 2.37 0.78 -0.57
C LEU A 116 1.29 -0.28 -0.35
N TYR A 117 0.41 -0.06 0.61
CA TYR A 117 -0.57 -1.02 1.07
C TYR A 117 -1.97 -0.38 1.13
N PHE A 118 -2.97 -1.11 0.67
CA PHE A 118 -4.38 -0.77 0.80
C PHE A 118 -5.16 -1.99 1.25
N ASP A 119 -6.22 -1.81 2.03
CA ASP A 119 -7.08 -2.93 2.39
C ASP A 119 -8.54 -2.51 2.52
N THR A 120 -9.39 -3.52 2.64
CA THR A 120 -10.81 -3.36 2.94
C THR A 120 -11.34 -4.50 3.79
N ARG A 121 -12.32 -4.19 4.64
CA ARG A 121 -13.13 -5.15 5.40
C ARG A 121 -14.50 -5.38 4.73
N ALA A 122 -14.82 -4.64 3.68
CA ALA A 122 -16.16 -4.63 3.07
C ALA A 122 -16.39 -5.81 2.10
N LYS A 123 -15.39 -6.16 1.29
CA LYS A 123 -15.53 -7.14 0.21
C LYS A 123 -14.32 -8.06 0.12
N MET A 124 -14.56 -9.35 -0.16
CA MET A 124 -13.52 -10.29 -0.61
C MET A 124 -13.29 -10.09 -2.11
N ASP A 125 -12.10 -10.41 -2.63
CA ASP A 125 -11.75 -10.18 -4.04
C ASP A 125 -12.08 -8.73 -4.48
N ALA A 126 -11.67 -7.76 -3.64
CA ALA A 126 -11.96 -6.35 -3.88
C ALA A 126 -11.06 -5.78 -4.98
N PHE A 127 -9.81 -6.23 -5.03
CA PHE A 127 -8.79 -5.68 -5.91
C PHE A 127 -8.67 -6.52 -7.19
N GLU A 128 -8.47 -5.84 -8.32
CA GLU A 128 -8.37 -6.42 -9.65
C GLU A 128 -6.96 -6.11 -10.17
N PRO A 129 -6.45 -6.79 -11.22
CA PRO A 129 -5.11 -6.54 -11.75
C PRO A 129 -4.85 -5.05 -12.07
N GLU A 130 -5.85 -4.34 -12.57
CA GLU A 130 -5.74 -2.89 -12.84
C GLU A 130 -5.54 -2.04 -11.58
N HIS A 131 -6.05 -2.48 -10.42
CA HIS A 131 -5.80 -1.85 -9.13
C HIS A 131 -4.34 -2.05 -8.70
N VAL A 132 -3.75 -3.21 -8.99
CA VAL A 132 -2.34 -3.52 -8.73
C VAL A 132 -1.42 -2.65 -9.58
N ASP A 133 -1.71 -2.56 -10.87
CA ASP A 133 -0.89 -1.77 -11.79
C ASP A 133 -0.92 -0.29 -11.41
N PHE A 134 -2.10 0.24 -11.10
CA PHE A 134 -2.24 1.60 -10.60
C PHE A 134 -1.49 1.84 -9.28
N ALA A 135 -1.62 0.94 -8.30
CA ALA A 135 -0.91 1.10 -7.04
C ALA A 135 0.60 1.05 -7.24
N ARG A 136 1.09 0.18 -8.13
CA ARG A 136 2.53 0.10 -8.48
C ARG A 136 3.02 1.41 -9.08
N ASP A 137 2.29 1.96 -10.04
CA ASP A 137 2.65 3.22 -10.69
C ASP A 137 2.63 4.39 -9.68
N LEU A 138 1.60 4.43 -8.82
CA LEU A 138 1.51 5.43 -7.75
C LEU A 138 2.67 5.31 -6.75
N ALA A 139 3.03 4.10 -6.36
CA ALA A 139 4.10 3.85 -5.41
C ALA A 139 5.46 4.31 -5.97
N GLN A 140 5.72 4.06 -7.26
CA GLN A 140 6.91 4.58 -7.93
C GLN A 140 6.90 6.10 -8.04
N GLU A 141 5.77 6.72 -8.41
CA GLU A 141 5.66 8.18 -8.50
C GLU A 141 5.95 8.84 -7.15
N ILE A 142 5.38 8.32 -6.05
CA ILE A 142 5.68 8.81 -4.69
C ILE A 142 7.18 8.73 -4.41
N TYR A 143 7.80 7.57 -4.67
CA TYR A 143 9.23 7.38 -4.41
C TYR A 143 10.10 8.39 -5.18
N GLU A 144 9.83 8.59 -6.47
CA GLU A 144 10.59 9.54 -7.31
C GLU A 144 10.46 11.00 -6.83
N ARG A 145 9.32 11.38 -6.24
CA ARG A 145 9.13 12.74 -5.72
C ARG A 145 9.77 12.97 -4.36
N VAL A 146 9.87 11.92 -3.53
CA VAL A 146 10.47 12.03 -2.20
C VAL A 146 11.98 11.85 -2.24
N LYS A 147 12.52 10.99 -3.12
CA LYS A 147 13.97 10.75 -3.25
C LYS A 147 14.75 11.98 -3.71
N LYS A 148 14.13 12.93 -4.42
CA LYS A 148 14.80 14.15 -4.89
C LYS A 148 15.28 15.10 -3.78
N ARG A 149 14.93 14.82 -2.52
CA ARG A 149 15.38 15.56 -1.33
C ARG A 149 16.84 15.32 -0.97
#